data_AF-A0AAD4TWS7-F1
#
_entry.id   AF-A0AAD4TWS7-F1
#
_cell.length_a   1.000
_cell.length_b   1.000
_cell.length_c   1.000
_cell.angle_alpha   90.00
_cell.angle_beta   90.00
_cell.angle_gamma   90.00
#
_symmetry.space_group_name_H-M   'P 1'
#
loop_
_entity.id
_entity.type
_entity.pdbx_description
1 polymer ?
#
loop_
_entity_poly.entity_id
_entity_poly.type
_entity_poly.pdbx_seq_one_letter_code
_entity_poly.pdbx_strand_id
1 'polypeptide(L)'
;MKINEEISVKHLPSTEPNPHMVHIGWSLDSCSTQLGEEPFSYGYGGTGKKPTNSRFENYGDKFAENDVIGCFADFECGNDVELSFTKNGKWMGIAFRIQKEALGGQALYPHVLVKNCAVEFNFGQQAEPYCSVLPGFTFIQHLPLSERIQGTIGPKSKAECEILMMVGLPTAGKTTWAIKHTASNPSNGYQCYHG
;
A
#
# COMPACT_ATOMS: atom_id res chain seq x y z
N MET A 1 -9.07 -7.45 -2.55
CA MET A 1 -7.94 -8.11 -3.24
C MET A 1 -8.02 -9.60 -2.98
N LYS A 2 -7.79 -10.43 -3.99
CA LYS A 2 -7.60 -11.88 -3.86
C LYS A 2 -6.13 -12.22 -4.10
N ILE A 3 -5.57 -13.11 -3.30
CA ILE A 3 -4.22 -13.64 -3.50
C ILE A 3 -4.37 -14.94 -4.27
N ASN A 4 -3.88 -14.99 -5.50
CA ASN A 4 -4.07 -16.12 -6.40
C ASN A 4 -2.97 -17.17 -6.26
N GLU A 5 -1.72 -16.73 -6.10
CA GLU A 5 -0.56 -17.63 -6.10
C GLU A 5 0.62 -17.05 -5.30
N GLU A 6 1.28 -17.88 -4.51
CA GLU A 6 2.64 -17.64 -4.03
C GLU A 6 3.67 -18.19 -5.04
N ILE A 7 4.30 -17.30 -5.81
CA ILE A 7 5.16 -17.66 -6.93
C ILE A 7 6.39 -18.42 -6.41
N SER A 8 6.75 -19.51 -7.09
CA SER A 8 7.92 -20.33 -6.72
C SER A 8 9.23 -19.54 -6.72
N VAL A 9 9.88 -19.46 -5.54
CA VAL A 9 11.14 -18.73 -5.30
C VAL A 9 12.38 -19.62 -5.23
N LYS A 10 12.40 -20.77 -5.90
CA LYS A 10 13.53 -21.73 -5.87
C LYS A 10 14.89 -21.13 -6.26
N HIS A 11 14.88 -19.98 -6.93
CA HIS A 11 16.07 -19.24 -7.34
C HIS A 11 16.63 -18.30 -6.25
N LEU A 12 15.85 -18.02 -5.19
CA LEU A 12 16.30 -17.20 -4.07
C LEU A 12 17.16 -18.03 -3.10
N PRO A 13 18.15 -17.40 -2.43
CA PRO A 13 18.89 -18.04 -1.36
C PRO A 13 17.96 -18.54 -0.24
N SER A 14 18.28 -19.67 0.38
CA SER A 14 17.52 -20.19 1.53
C SER A 14 17.52 -19.26 2.75
N THR A 15 18.41 -18.28 2.78
CA THR A 15 18.51 -17.24 3.81
C THR A 15 17.55 -16.07 3.61
N GLU A 16 16.79 -16.02 2.51
CA GLU A 16 15.81 -14.97 2.27
C GLU A 16 14.70 -15.01 3.35
N PRO A 17 14.59 -14.00 4.22
CA PRO A 17 13.71 -14.09 5.39
C PRO A 17 12.23 -13.98 5.05
N ASN A 18 11.88 -13.26 3.98
CA ASN A 18 10.50 -13.03 3.55
C ASN A 18 10.41 -13.24 2.03
N PRO A 19 10.37 -14.49 1.57
CA PRO A 19 10.31 -14.80 0.14
C PRO A 19 9.01 -14.31 -0.50
N HIS A 20 7.91 -14.32 0.26
CA HIS A 20 6.59 -13.87 -0.16
C HIS A 20 6.13 -12.76 0.77
N MET A 21 5.64 -11.66 0.20
CA MET A 21 5.14 -10.54 0.99
C MET A 21 3.93 -9.92 0.30
N VAL A 22 2.88 -9.67 1.08
CA VAL A 22 1.72 -8.91 0.65
C VAL A 22 1.33 -7.98 1.78
N HIS A 23 1.39 -6.67 1.55
CA HIS A 23 0.77 -5.64 2.37
C HIS A 23 -0.31 -4.95 1.53
N ILE A 24 -1.47 -4.69 2.13
CA ILE A 24 -2.55 -3.95 1.50
C ILE A 24 -3.12 -2.91 2.45
N GLY A 25 -3.50 -1.76 1.93
CA GLY A 25 -4.17 -0.74 2.73
C GLY A 25 -4.23 0.59 2.00
N TRP A 26 -3.86 1.65 2.71
CA TRP A 26 -4.07 3.02 2.27
C TRP A 26 -2.83 3.88 2.54
N SER A 27 -2.50 4.79 1.64
CA SER A 27 -1.50 5.83 1.91
C SER A 27 -1.86 7.16 1.26
N LEU A 28 -1.13 8.21 1.62
CA LEU A 28 -1.11 9.43 0.81
C LEU A 28 -0.34 9.20 -0.50
N ASP A 29 -0.61 10.04 -1.49
CA ASP A 29 0.08 10.03 -2.79
C ASP A 29 1.57 10.37 -2.68
N SER A 30 1.94 11.13 -1.64
CA SER A 30 3.33 11.52 -1.37
C SER A 30 4.18 10.43 -0.72
N CYS A 31 3.57 9.33 -0.30
CA CYS A 31 4.31 8.22 0.31
C CYS A 31 5.16 7.49 -0.74
N SER A 32 6.28 6.93 -0.28
CA SER A 32 7.08 5.95 -1.01
C SER A 32 6.26 4.68 -1.32
N THR A 33 6.83 3.81 -2.16
CA THR A 33 6.20 2.52 -2.49
C THR A 33 6.32 1.49 -1.36
N GLN A 34 6.94 1.81 -0.22
CA GLN A 34 7.11 0.90 0.92
C GLN A 34 5.93 1.04 1.90
N LEU A 35 4.83 0.34 1.61
CA LEU A 35 3.61 0.42 2.42
C LEU A 35 3.87 0.10 3.91
N GLY A 36 3.61 1.10 4.74
CA GLY A 36 3.69 1.05 6.20
C GLY A 36 5.04 1.46 6.80
N GLU A 37 6.02 1.87 5.98
CA GLU A 37 7.35 2.28 6.48
C GLU A 37 7.45 3.77 6.84
N GLU A 38 6.42 4.57 6.55
CA GLU A 38 6.41 6.01 6.81
C GLU A 38 5.06 6.50 7.39
N PRO A 39 4.99 7.74 7.92
CA PRO A 39 3.73 8.35 8.35
C PRO A 39 2.69 8.39 7.23
N PHE A 40 1.42 8.30 7.60
CA PHE A 40 0.29 8.28 6.65
C PHE A 40 0.30 7.13 5.64
N SER A 41 1.07 6.07 5.92
CA SER A 41 1.08 4.80 5.20
C SER A 41 0.57 3.71 6.14
N TYR A 42 -0.56 3.11 5.81
CA TYR A 42 -1.34 2.24 6.68
C TYR A 42 -1.59 0.89 6.00
N GLY A 43 -0.84 -0.13 6.40
CA GLY A 43 -0.95 -1.46 5.80
C GLY A 43 -1.57 -2.50 6.72
N TYR A 44 -2.02 -3.58 6.11
CA TYR A 44 -2.28 -4.88 6.72
C TYR A 44 -1.51 -5.94 5.94
N GLY A 45 -0.63 -6.66 6.64
CA GLY A 45 0.28 -7.62 6.04
C GLY A 45 -0.08 -9.07 6.30
N GLY A 46 0.35 -9.96 5.40
CA GLY A 46 0.08 -11.42 5.48
C GLY A 46 0.52 -12.09 6.78
N THR A 47 1.43 -11.45 7.54
CA THR A 47 1.86 -11.90 8.85
C THR A 47 0.86 -11.61 9.99
N GLY A 48 -0.31 -11.04 9.69
CA GLY A 48 -1.34 -10.66 10.67
C GLY A 48 -1.05 -9.33 11.39
N LYS A 49 -0.08 -8.56 10.86
CA LYS A 49 0.37 -7.29 11.44
C LYS A 49 -0.13 -6.10 10.63
N LYS A 50 -0.29 -4.96 11.30
CA LYS A 50 -0.63 -3.68 10.69
C LYS A 50 0.59 -2.75 10.69
N PRO A 51 1.35 -2.63 9.58
CA PRO A 51 2.47 -1.70 9.51
C PRO A 51 2.02 -0.25 9.33
N THR A 52 2.63 0.66 10.09
CA THR A 52 2.56 2.11 9.85
C THR A 52 3.76 2.81 10.48
N ASN A 53 4.35 3.79 9.80
CA ASN A 53 5.53 4.52 10.28
C ASN A 53 6.64 3.60 10.82
N SER A 54 6.96 2.53 10.08
CA SER A 54 7.95 1.51 10.46
C SER A 54 7.63 0.75 11.76
N ARG A 55 6.39 0.80 12.25
CA ARG A 55 5.90 0.04 13.42
C ARG A 55 4.97 -1.06 12.97
N PHE A 56 5.20 -2.27 13.47
CA PHE A 56 4.49 -3.48 13.06
C PHE A 56 3.77 -4.08 14.27
N GLU A 57 2.48 -3.77 14.42
CA GLU A 57 1.67 -4.21 15.55
C GLU A 57 0.77 -5.39 15.16
N ASN A 58 0.47 -6.29 16.09
CA ASN A 58 -0.51 -7.36 15.84
C ASN A 58 -1.91 -6.77 15.66
N TYR A 59 -2.68 -7.31 14.71
CA TYR A 59 -4.02 -6.80 14.41
C TYR A 59 -5.01 -7.90 14.05
N GLY A 60 -4.71 -8.69 13.03
CA GLY A 60 -5.65 -9.65 12.45
C GLY A 60 -5.03 -11.01 12.21
N ASP A 61 -5.82 -11.89 11.57
CA ASP A 61 -5.40 -13.24 11.22
C ASP A 61 -4.35 -13.21 10.09
N LYS A 62 -3.33 -14.07 10.16
CA LYS A 62 -2.42 -14.27 9.01
C LYS A 62 -3.20 -14.63 7.74
N PHE A 63 -2.72 -14.20 6.59
CA PHE A 63 -3.32 -14.53 5.30
C PHE A 63 -2.27 -14.90 4.26
N ALA A 64 -2.65 -15.74 3.31
CA ALA A 64 -1.77 -16.30 2.30
C ALA A 64 -2.53 -16.54 0.99
N GLU A 65 -1.97 -17.37 0.10
CA GLU A 65 -2.62 -17.83 -1.12
C GLU A 65 -4.09 -18.26 -0.89
N ASN A 66 -4.96 -17.92 -1.83
CA ASN A 66 -6.40 -18.15 -1.85
C ASN A 66 -7.24 -17.32 -0.87
N ASP A 67 -6.61 -16.52 0.01
CA ASP A 67 -7.34 -15.59 0.86
C ASP A 67 -7.80 -14.33 0.09
N VAL A 68 -8.96 -13.82 0.49
CA VAL A 68 -9.56 -12.57 0.02
C VAL A 68 -9.52 -11.54 1.14
N ILE A 69 -8.88 -10.40 0.87
CA ILE A 69 -8.78 -9.27 1.80
C ILE A 69 -9.65 -8.11 1.32
N GLY A 70 -10.63 -7.72 2.13
CA GLY A 70 -11.40 -6.48 1.96
C GLY A 70 -10.72 -5.34 2.71
N CYS A 71 -10.71 -4.15 2.10
CA CYS A 71 -10.10 -2.95 2.67
C CYS A 71 -11.16 -1.83 2.68
N PHE A 72 -11.35 -1.24 3.85
CA PHE A 72 -12.43 -0.29 4.10
C PHE A 72 -11.83 0.98 4.73
N ALA A 73 -12.37 2.12 4.32
CA ALA A 73 -12.06 3.44 4.86
C ALA A 73 -13.38 4.14 5.14
N ASP A 74 -13.65 4.42 6.41
CA ASP A 74 -14.83 5.14 6.87
C ASP A 74 -14.45 6.60 7.15
N PHE A 75 -15.00 7.50 6.36
CA PHE A 75 -14.82 8.96 6.51
C PHE A 75 -15.98 9.62 7.25
N GLU A 76 -17.01 8.88 7.67
CA GLU A 76 -18.21 9.38 8.34
C GLU A 76 -18.10 9.30 9.87
N CYS A 77 -17.01 8.74 10.40
CA CYS A 77 -16.76 8.58 11.83
C CYS A 77 -16.31 9.88 12.54
N GLY A 78 -17.21 10.87 12.63
CA GLY A 78 -16.95 12.11 13.37
C GLY A 78 -15.73 12.88 12.82
N ASN A 79 -14.73 13.14 13.67
CA ASN A 79 -13.47 13.80 13.27
C ASN A 79 -12.38 12.82 12.84
N ASP A 80 -12.65 11.52 12.86
CA ASP A 80 -11.72 10.48 12.49
C ASP A 80 -12.03 9.87 11.12
N VAL A 81 -11.00 9.29 10.52
CA VAL A 81 -11.11 8.29 9.48
C VAL A 81 -10.74 6.94 10.11
N GLU A 82 -11.62 5.95 10.00
CA GLU A 82 -11.35 4.59 10.48
C GLU A 82 -10.97 3.68 9.32
N LEU A 83 -9.81 3.03 9.42
CA LEU A 83 -9.36 2.05 8.44
C LEU A 83 -9.42 0.65 9.03
N SER A 84 -9.82 -0.30 8.20
CA SER A 84 -10.17 -1.64 8.68
C SER A 84 -10.24 -2.65 7.56
N PHE A 85 -10.18 -3.94 7.93
CA PHE A 85 -10.00 -5.02 6.99
C PHE A 85 -10.94 -6.19 7.27
N THR A 86 -11.27 -6.94 6.22
CA THR A 86 -11.88 -8.26 6.32
C THR A 86 -10.95 -9.33 5.76
N LYS A 87 -11.00 -10.53 6.32
CA LYS A 87 -10.40 -11.74 5.75
C LYS A 87 -11.52 -12.71 5.40
N ASN A 88 -11.67 -13.06 4.12
CA ASN A 88 -12.72 -13.95 3.62
C ASN A 88 -14.12 -13.56 4.11
N GLY A 89 -14.41 -12.25 4.10
CA GLY A 89 -15.66 -11.67 4.60
C GLY A 89 -15.76 -11.51 6.12
N LYS A 90 -14.86 -12.10 6.92
CA LYS A 90 -14.83 -11.92 8.38
C LYS A 90 -14.19 -10.59 8.74
N TRP A 91 -14.90 -9.78 9.54
CA TRP A 91 -14.40 -8.51 10.06
C TRP A 91 -13.27 -8.69 11.10
N MET A 92 -12.19 -7.93 10.94
CA MET A 92 -11.01 -7.99 11.82
C MET A 92 -10.95 -6.88 12.87
N GLY A 93 -11.96 -6.00 12.94
CA GLY A 93 -11.94 -4.82 13.81
C GLY A 93 -11.29 -3.60 13.16
N ILE A 94 -11.23 -2.49 13.89
CA ILE A 94 -10.60 -1.24 13.42
C ILE A 94 -9.08 -1.38 13.52
N ALA A 95 -8.37 -1.15 12.42
CA ALA A 95 -6.91 -1.21 12.38
C ALA A 95 -6.26 0.12 12.75
N PHE A 96 -6.81 1.22 12.21
CA PHE A 96 -6.27 2.56 12.37
C PHE A 96 -7.39 3.57 12.58
N ARG A 97 -7.12 4.57 13.42
CA ARG A 97 -7.92 5.79 13.57
C ARG A 97 -7.03 6.98 13.28
N ILE A 98 -7.49 7.85 12.38
CA ILE A 98 -6.69 8.96 11.86
C ILE A 98 -7.54 10.22 11.99
N GLN A 99 -7.03 11.22 12.70
CA GLN A 99 -7.70 12.52 12.78
C GLN A 99 -7.73 13.16 11.39
N LYS A 100 -8.90 13.63 10.94
CA LYS A 100 -9.08 14.28 9.63
C LYS A 100 -8.19 15.52 9.48
N GLU A 101 -7.98 16.24 10.58
CA GLU A 101 -7.10 17.40 10.64
C GLU A 101 -5.65 17.02 10.30
N ALA A 102 -5.20 15.82 10.69
CA ALA A 102 -3.85 15.34 10.38
C ALA A 102 -3.68 15.00 8.89
N LEU A 103 -4.76 14.62 8.20
CA LEU A 103 -4.75 14.40 6.75
C LEU A 103 -4.76 15.71 5.94
N GLY A 104 -5.13 16.84 6.55
CA GLY A 104 -5.09 18.14 5.88
C GLY A 104 -5.92 18.22 4.59
N GLY A 105 -6.99 17.43 4.48
CA GLY A 105 -7.82 17.33 3.26
C GLY A 105 -7.20 16.52 2.13
N GLN A 106 -6.06 15.86 2.34
CA GLN A 106 -5.45 14.97 1.35
C GLN A 106 -6.24 13.65 1.25
N ALA A 107 -6.35 13.12 0.02
CA ALA A 107 -7.00 11.83 -0.21
C ALA A 107 -6.11 10.65 0.20
N LEU A 108 -6.77 9.56 0.60
CA LEU A 108 -6.16 8.25 0.77
C LEU A 108 -6.30 7.43 -0.51
N TYR A 109 -5.20 6.78 -0.91
CA TYR A 109 -5.11 5.96 -2.12
C TYR A 109 -4.99 4.49 -1.74
N PRO A 110 -5.69 3.57 -2.45
CA PRO A 110 -5.44 2.15 -2.30
C PRO A 110 -3.98 1.84 -2.59
N HIS A 111 -3.29 1.22 -1.64
CA HIS A 111 -1.88 0.89 -1.73
C HIS A 111 -1.69 -0.61 -1.54
N VAL A 112 -0.97 -1.24 -2.46
CA VAL A 112 -0.59 -2.65 -2.35
C VAL A 112 0.91 -2.79 -2.60
N LEU A 113 1.60 -3.41 -1.64
CA LEU A 113 2.98 -3.85 -1.80
C LEU A 113 2.99 -5.37 -1.91
N VAL A 114 3.57 -5.88 -2.99
CA VAL A 114 3.61 -7.31 -3.30
C VAL A 114 5.03 -7.74 -3.67
N LYS A 115 5.45 -8.89 -3.15
CA LYS A 115 6.71 -9.56 -3.46
C LYS A 115 6.41 -11.04 -3.72
N ASN A 116 6.74 -11.49 -4.93
CA ASN A 116 6.59 -12.89 -5.37
C ASN A 116 5.18 -13.48 -5.18
N CYS A 117 4.12 -12.68 -5.21
CA CYS A 117 2.74 -13.17 -5.20
C CYS A 117 1.97 -12.64 -6.40
N ALA A 118 1.08 -13.46 -6.95
CA ALA A 118 0.09 -13.02 -7.92
C ALA A 118 -1.18 -12.58 -7.16
N VAL A 119 -1.65 -11.36 -7.42
CA VAL A 119 -2.83 -10.78 -6.76
C VAL A 119 -3.81 -10.23 -7.79
N GLU A 120 -5.08 -10.24 -7.44
CA GLU A 120 -6.16 -9.68 -8.26
C GLU A 120 -6.98 -8.65 -7.45
N PHE A 121 -7.37 -7.57 -8.11
CA PHE A 121 -8.10 -6.47 -7.49
C PHE A 121 -9.52 -6.41 -8.02
N ASN A 122 -10.46 -6.22 -7.10
CA ASN A 122 -11.81 -5.82 -7.42
C ASN A 122 -12.09 -4.49 -6.71
N PHE A 123 -12.14 -3.42 -7.50
CA PHE A 123 -12.47 -2.06 -7.11
C PHE A 123 -13.94 -1.73 -7.36
N GLY A 124 -14.75 -2.71 -7.77
CA GLY A 124 -16.15 -2.56 -8.19
C GLY A 124 -16.37 -2.81 -9.69
N GLN A 125 -15.34 -3.19 -10.44
CA GLN A 125 -15.43 -3.45 -11.88
C GLN A 125 -15.91 -4.87 -12.23
N GLN A 126 -15.90 -5.80 -11.26
CA GLN A 126 -16.42 -7.16 -11.44
C GLN A 126 -17.95 -7.18 -11.24
N ALA A 127 -18.65 -8.09 -11.93
CA ALA A 127 -20.11 -8.25 -11.77
C ALA A 127 -20.49 -8.68 -10.35
N GLU A 128 -19.69 -9.57 -9.74
CA GLU A 128 -19.89 -10.07 -8.39
C GLU A 128 -18.65 -9.80 -7.52
N PRO A 129 -18.84 -9.43 -6.24
CA PRO A 129 -17.72 -9.26 -5.33
C PRO A 129 -17.15 -10.62 -4.88
N TYR A 130 -15.86 -10.69 -4.56
CA TYR A 130 -15.26 -11.94 -4.06
C TYR A 130 -15.81 -12.38 -2.69
N CYS A 131 -16.26 -11.42 -1.89
CA CYS A 131 -16.89 -11.60 -0.58
C CYS A 131 -17.93 -10.50 -0.39
N SER A 132 -18.87 -10.69 0.53
CA SER A 132 -19.86 -9.66 0.87
C SER A 132 -19.21 -8.35 1.32
N VAL A 133 -19.69 -7.24 0.79
CA VAL A 133 -19.31 -5.89 1.21
C VAL A 133 -19.99 -5.60 2.56
N LEU A 134 -19.28 -4.93 3.47
CA LEU A 134 -19.85 -4.55 4.76
C LEU A 134 -21.01 -3.55 4.56
N PRO A 135 -22.09 -3.63 5.38
CA PRO A 135 -23.18 -2.65 5.32
C PRO A 135 -22.66 -1.23 5.47
N GLY A 136 -23.17 -0.30 4.66
CA GLY A 136 -22.76 1.11 4.66
C GLY A 136 -21.52 1.41 3.80
N PHE A 137 -20.80 0.40 3.30
CA PHE A 137 -19.66 0.60 2.42
C PHE A 137 -20.01 0.37 0.96
N THR A 138 -19.29 1.06 0.08
CA THR A 138 -19.35 0.88 -1.37
C THR A 138 -17.96 0.75 -1.95
N PHE A 139 -17.89 0.24 -3.18
CA PHE A 139 -16.65 0.15 -3.93
C PHE A 139 -16.18 1.51 -4.41
N ILE A 140 -14.85 1.74 -4.45
CA ILE A 140 -14.26 3.00 -4.91
C ILE A 140 -14.69 3.36 -6.35
N GLN A 141 -14.88 2.36 -7.22
CA GLN A 141 -15.34 2.55 -8.60
C GLN A 141 -16.80 3.02 -8.70
N HIS A 142 -17.57 2.99 -7.61
CA HIS A 142 -18.95 3.47 -7.56
C HIS A 142 -19.11 4.86 -6.92
N LEU A 143 -18.05 5.43 -6.33
CA LEU A 143 -18.10 6.78 -5.76
C LEU A 143 -18.29 7.85 -6.85
N PRO A 144 -18.97 8.97 -6.63
CA PRO A 144 -19.00 10.07 -7.60
C PRO A 144 -17.59 10.55 -7.97
N LEU A 145 -17.36 10.97 -9.22
CA LEU A 145 -16.04 11.48 -9.64
C LEU A 145 -15.61 12.72 -8.83
N SER A 146 -16.56 13.50 -8.32
CA SER A 146 -16.30 14.66 -7.44
C SER A 146 -15.70 14.29 -6.09
N GLU A 147 -15.82 13.02 -5.67
CA GLU A 147 -15.28 12.50 -4.41
C GLU A 147 -13.99 11.69 -4.63
N ARG A 148 -13.48 11.67 -5.86
CA ARG A 148 -12.23 10.99 -6.21
C ARG A 148 -11.17 12.01 -6.56
N ILE A 149 -9.99 11.83 -6.00
CA ILE A 149 -8.81 12.60 -6.37
C ILE A 149 -7.92 11.70 -7.23
N GLN A 150 -7.44 12.23 -8.34
CA GLN A 150 -6.50 11.53 -9.21
C GLN A 150 -5.12 11.52 -8.54
N GLY A 151 -4.53 10.33 -8.41
CA GLY A 151 -3.17 10.16 -7.89
C GLY A 151 -2.11 10.51 -8.93
N THR A 152 -0.84 10.41 -8.52
CA THR A 152 0.29 10.70 -9.41
C THR A 152 0.25 9.84 -10.67
N ILE A 153 0.41 10.50 -11.83
CA ILE A 153 0.45 9.85 -13.14
C ILE A 153 1.90 9.49 -13.44
N GLY A 154 2.16 8.22 -13.70
CA GLY A 154 3.49 7.77 -14.11
C GLY A 154 3.91 8.32 -15.49
N PRO A 155 5.19 8.13 -15.86
CA PRO A 155 5.70 8.52 -17.18
C PRO A 155 4.87 7.91 -18.31
N LYS A 156 4.62 8.65 -19.39
CA LYS A 156 3.77 8.18 -20.51
C LYS A 156 4.44 7.11 -21.35
N SER A 157 5.77 7.04 -21.29
CA SER A 157 6.58 6.14 -22.08
C SER A 157 7.83 5.71 -21.33
N LYS A 158 8.44 4.58 -21.75
CA LYS A 158 9.71 4.12 -21.20
C LYS A 158 10.85 5.13 -21.38
N ALA A 159 10.76 5.99 -22.41
CA ALA A 159 11.76 7.02 -22.67
C ALA A 159 11.69 8.17 -21.65
N GLU A 160 10.55 8.34 -20.98
CA GLU A 160 10.36 9.30 -19.88
C GLU A 160 10.64 8.69 -18.50
N CYS A 161 10.96 7.39 -18.43
CA CYS A 161 11.38 6.76 -17.18
C CYS A 161 12.85 7.10 -16.90
N GLU A 162 13.12 7.61 -15.70
CA GLU A 162 14.47 7.92 -15.27
C GLU A 162 14.97 6.88 -14.26
N ILE A 163 16.21 6.42 -14.46
CA ILE A 163 16.92 5.54 -13.53
C ILE A 163 18.21 6.22 -13.14
N LEU A 164 18.37 6.53 -11.85
CA LEU A 164 19.58 7.13 -11.30
C LEU A 164 20.38 6.05 -10.57
N MET A 165 21.50 5.63 -11.16
CA MET A 165 22.42 4.67 -10.54
C MET A 165 23.56 5.40 -9.82
N MET A 166 23.58 5.30 -8.48
CA MET A 166 24.61 5.95 -7.66
C MET A 166 25.82 5.02 -7.44
N VAL A 167 26.95 5.33 -8.06
CA VAL A 167 28.21 4.57 -7.94
C VAL A 167 29.27 5.39 -7.22
N GLY A 168 29.99 4.78 -6.26
CA GLY A 168 31.11 5.42 -5.57
C GLY A 168 31.43 4.79 -4.22
N LEU A 169 32.51 5.25 -3.58
CA LEU A 169 33.02 4.69 -2.33
C LEU A 169 32.02 4.83 -1.16
N PRO A 170 32.08 3.95 -0.13
CA PRO A 170 31.41 4.18 1.14
C PRO A 170 31.70 5.59 1.68
N THR A 171 30.72 6.23 2.31
CA THR A 171 30.86 7.57 2.90
C THR A 171 31.10 8.72 1.91
N ALA A 172 31.08 8.48 0.60
CA ALA A 172 31.22 9.54 -0.42
C ALA A 172 29.97 10.46 -0.58
N GLY A 173 28.99 10.38 0.32
CA GLY A 173 27.80 11.25 0.30
C GLY A 173 26.70 10.87 -0.71
N LYS A 174 26.78 9.69 -1.34
CA LYS A 174 25.81 9.23 -2.36
C LYS A 174 24.36 9.26 -1.86
N THR A 175 24.11 8.69 -0.69
CA THR A 175 22.78 8.66 -0.07
C THR A 175 22.26 10.07 0.21
N THR A 176 23.13 10.96 0.72
CA THR A 176 22.79 12.37 0.96
C THR A 176 22.40 13.08 -0.33
N TRP A 177 23.14 12.86 -1.42
CA TRP A 177 22.81 13.43 -2.72
C TRP A 177 21.46 12.90 -3.25
N ALA A 178 21.24 11.59 -3.21
CA ALA A 178 20.00 10.97 -3.69
C ALA A 178 18.77 11.50 -2.94
N ILE A 179 18.84 11.54 -1.60
CA ILE A 179 17.76 12.11 -0.76
C ILE A 179 17.48 13.57 -1.13
N LYS A 180 18.52 14.39 -1.29
CA LYS A 180 18.37 15.80 -1.66
C LYS A 180 17.77 15.96 -3.06
N HIS A 181 18.18 15.12 -4.01
CA HIS A 181 17.67 15.15 -5.37
C HIS A 181 16.18 14.79 -5.42
N THR A 182 15.77 13.72 -4.73
CA THR A 182 14.35 13.34 -4.59
C THR A 182 13.52 14.46 -3.94
N ALA A 183 14.02 15.04 -2.85
CA ALA A 183 13.33 16.14 -2.16
C ALA A 183 13.19 17.41 -3.04
N SER A 184 14.11 17.63 -3.98
CA SER A 184 14.08 18.78 -4.90
C SER A 184 13.21 18.54 -6.13
N ASN A 185 12.82 17.29 -6.40
CA ASN A 185 12.02 16.88 -7.57
C ASN A 185 10.83 16.00 -7.15
N PRO A 186 9.93 16.49 -6.27
CA PRO A 186 8.85 15.67 -5.71
C PRO A 186 7.86 15.16 -6.77
N SER A 187 7.67 15.90 -7.86
CA SER A 187 6.79 15.51 -8.98
C SER A 187 7.26 14.26 -9.73
N ASN A 188 8.54 13.91 -9.63
CA ASN A 188 9.11 12.79 -10.37
C ASN A 188 8.91 11.45 -9.65
N GLY A 189 8.50 11.47 -8.38
CA GLY A 189 8.17 10.25 -7.62
C GLY A 189 9.35 9.28 -7.42
N TYR A 190 10.60 9.77 -7.41
CA TYR A 190 11.79 8.91 -7.28
C TYR A 190 11.73 8.03 -6.05
N GLN A 191 11.98 6.73 -6.24
CA GLN A 191 12.13 5.75 -5.18
C GLN A 191 13.61 5.39 -5.02
N CYS A 192 14.15 5.54 -3.80
CA CYS A 192 15.54 5.17 -3.50
C CYS A 192 15.60 3.72 -3.03
N TYR A 193 16.26 2.86 -3.80
CA TYR A 193 16.54 1.48 -3.42
C TYR A 193 18.00 1.34 -2.99
N HIS A 194 18.24 0.67 -1.87
CA HIS A 194 19.58 0.25 -1.45
C HIS A 194 19.78 -1.20 -1.90
N GLY A 195 20.78 -1.41 -2.77
CA GLY A 195 21.23 -2.74 -3.17
C GLY A 195 22.27 -3.32 -2.20
#